data_AF-A0A9W7GNA7-F1
#
_entry.id   AF-A0A9W7GNA7-F1
#
_cell.length_a   1.000
_cell.length_b   1.000
_cell.length_c   1.000
_cell.angle_alpha   90.00
_cell.angle_beta   90.00
_cell.angle_gamma   90.00
#
_symmetry.space_group_name_H-M   'P 1'
#
loop_
_entity.id
_entity.type
_entity.pdbx_description
1 polymer ?
#
loop_
_entity_poly.entity_id
_entity_poly.type
_entity_poly.pdbx_seq_one_letter_code
_entity_poly.pdbx_strand_id
1 'polypeptide(L)'
;MESQTEVPSTHKSSETTNATVSRLDDFTEGQLLCIGWAGDQDWDRIKGYAKEHGPEVLLGVAESLFDEELRVHSVLSIASLHDNVETVKLILEAGFDNREAMYSAADISIRSDGDNSTILRLLLEHGLDPNMDPRVEGLVEDFSNLLMNAAYVGHIDQAIALLDHGANVNKTVVAPNGDVVSPLAFTVCFGAHDICRLFLTRGAIPTTNDVDNVFRDCLLACRGESPILSRDVAIKMFTTFLHLGKPDSDVIRDKFNSYHPSRRDPTIANITKHYLQGRPFCCFVCEALTAKERDKLLMCPCRNVAYCSRECQLKHWKKHKVLCTGPLNEKGESEAMVKKRSKTGKGAAAGGADVGVADMGVAEGAAATGKKGKKGKKGKNSRGKKK
;
A
#
# COMPACT_ATOMS: atom_id res chain seq x y z
N MET A 1 24.02 -69.10 -46.04
CA MET A 1 22.84 -68.31 -46.43
C MET A 1 22.05 -68.13 -45.13
N GLU A 2 22.17 -67.01 -44.41
CA GLU A 2 21.70 -65.66 -44.81
C GLU A 2 20.18 -65.67 -45.04
N SER A 3 19.37 -64.71 -44.59
CA SER A 3 19.57 -63.48 -43.80
C SER A 3 18.15 -63.05 -43.33
N GLN A 4 17.93 -62.47 -42.13
CA GLN A 4 17.61 -61.04 -41.94
C GLN A 4 17.13 -60.30 -43.21
N THR A 5 16.10 -59.45 -43.24
CA THR A 5 15.34 -58.72 -42.20
C THR A 5 14.20 -57.96 -42.92
N GLU A 6 13.16 -57.50 -42.21
CA GLU A 6 12.60 -56.15 -42.46
C GLU A 6 11.76 -55.62 -41.28
N VAL A 7 11.62 -54.29 -41.20
CA VAL A 7 11.30 -53.54 -39.97
C VAL A 7 9.93 -52.82 -40.10
N PRO A 8 9.09 -52.76 -39.05
CA PRO A 8 7.89 -51.91 -39.06
C PRO A 8 8.24 -50.45 -38.73
N SER A 9 7.70 -49.52 -39.53
CA SER A 9 7.89 -48.07 -39.39
C SER A 9 7.19 -47.49 -38.15
N THR A 10 7.87 -46.58 -37.44
CA THR A 10 7.36 -45.85 -36.29
C THR A 10 6.79 -44.48 -36.68
N HIS A 11 5.48 -44.30 -36.54
CA HIS A 11 4.87 -42.98 -36.49
C HIS A 11 4.77 -42.51 -35.03
N LYS A 12 5.51 -41.45 -34.68
CA LYS A 12 5.31 -40.72 -33.42
C LYS A 12 4.18 -39.70 -33.60
N SER A 13 3.28 -39.60 -32.63
CA SER A 13 2.50 -38.38 -32.39
C SER A 13 2.27 -38.17 -30.91
N SER A 14 2.78 -37.05 -30.41
CA SER A 14 2.20 -36.19 -29.36
C SER A 14 1.39 -36.84 -28.22
N GLU A 15 2.03 -37.08 -27.08
CA GLU A 15 1.40 -36.90 -25.76
C GLU A 15 2.32 -36.02 -24.90
N THR A 16 1.89 -34.78 -24.64
CA THR A 16 2.49 -33.90 -23.64
C THR A 16 1.92 -34.25 -22.28
N THR A 17 2.63 -35.07 -21.52
CA THR A 17 2.25 -35.46 -20.16
C THR A 17 2.58 -34.35 -19.17
N ASN A 18 1.55 -33.67 -18.66
CA ASN A 18 1.63 -33.05 -17.33
C ASN A 18 1.88 -34.17 -16.32
N ALA A 19 3.08 -34.21 -15.74
CA ALA A 19 3.41 -35.08 -14.63
C ALA A 19 3.65 -34.22 -13.40
N THR A 20 2.66 -34.17 -12.50
CA THR A 20 2.88 -33.71 -11.12
C THR A 20 3.82 -34.71 -10.46
N VAL A 21 4.88 -34.21 -9.83
CA VAL A 21 6.11 -34.98 -9.56
C VAL A 21 5.89 -36.05 -8.49
N SER A 22 6.59 -37.18 -8.64
CA SER A 22 6.82 -38.09 -7.51
C SER A 22 8.20 -38.75 -7.59
N ARG A 23 9.18 -38.13 -6.91
CA ARG A 23 10.60 -38.50 -6.63
C ARG A 23 11.66 -37.69 -7.37
N LEU A 24 12.84 -37.64 -6.75
CA LEU A 24 14.10 -37.06 -7.27
C LEU A 24 14.64 -37.73 -8.54
N ASP A 25 13.98 -38.78 -9.03
CA ASP A 25 14.54 -39.71 -10.02
C ASP A 25 14.32 -39.29 -11.48
N ASP A 26 13.51 -38.24 -11.74
CA ASP A 26 13.20 -37.72 -13.09
C ASP A 26 14.12 -36.56 -13.54
N PHE A 27 15.09 -36.13 -12.71
CA PHE A 27 15.97 -35.02 -13.05
C PHE A 27 17.14 -35.41 -13.96
N THR A 28 17.49 -34.53 -14.90
CA THR A 28 18.77 -34.63 -15.58
C THR A 28 19.91 -34.28 -14.62
N GLU A 29 21.07 -34.91 -14.79
CA GLU A 29 22.29 -34.61 -14.01
C GLU A 29 22.64 -33.11 -14.08
N GLY A 30 22.44 -32.48 -15.24
CA GLY A 30 22.63 -31.04 -15.44
C GLY A 30 21.71 -30.15 -14.58
N GLN A 31 20.44 -30.53 -14.41
CA GLN A 31 19.50 -29.79 -13.54
C GLN A 31 19.91 -29.88 -12.07
N LEU A 32 20.29 -31.07 -11.59
CA LEU A 32 20.79 -31.24 -10.22
C LEU A 32 22.08 -30.46 -9.97
N LEU A 33 23.00 -30.46 -10.95
CA LEU A 33 24.21 -29.64 -10.89
C LEU A 33 23.90 -28.14 -10.81
N CYS A 34 22.99 -27.63 -11.65
CA CYS A 34 22.58 -26.22 -11.60
C CYS A 34 21.91 -25.83 -10.27
N ILE A 35 21.09 -26.70 -9.66
CA ILE A 35 20.50 -26.47 -8.33
C ILE A 35 21.61 -26.44 -7.25
N GLY A 36 22.57 -27.37 -7.30
CA GLY A 36 23.71 -27.39 -6.38
C GLY A 36 24.57 -26.13 -6.45
N TRP A 37 24.96 -25.74 -7.67
CA TRP A 37 25.74 -24.51 -7.91
C TRP A 37 24.98 -23.24 -7.52
N ALA A 38 23.64 -23.25 -7.56
CA ALA A 38 22.84 -22.11 -7.11
C ALA A 38 22.92 -21.95 -5.59
N GLY A 39 22.95 -23.05 -4.83
CA GLY A 39 23.22 -23.05 -3.39
C GLY A 39 24.62 -22.53 -3.05
N ASP A 40 25.62 -22.85 -3.88
CA ASP A 40 26.97 -22.31 -3.79
C ASP A 40 27.09 -20.85 -4.32
N GLN A 41 26.02 -20.30 -4.91
CA GLN A 41 25.97 -19.00 -5.60
C GLN A 41 26.96 -18.87 -6.79
N ASP A 42 27.33 -19.99 -7.43
CA ASP A 42 28.22 -20.04 -8.59
C ASP A 42 27.46 -19.74 -9.91
N TRP A 43 26.95 -18.51 -9.99
CA TRP A 43 26.09 -18.04 -11.07
C TRP A 43 26.76 -18.02 -12.44
N ASP A 44 28.06 -17.73 -12.50
CA ASP A 44 28.80 -17.72 -13.76
C ASP A 44 29.00 -19.12 -14.33
N ARG A 45 29.18 -20.15 -13.47
CA ARG A 45 29.19 -21.54 -13.88
C ARG A 45 27.82 -22.01 -14.38
N ILE A 46 26.73 -21.63 -13.71
CA ILE A 46 25.36 -21.91 -14.18
C ILE A 46 25.14 -21.30 -15.58
N LYS A 47 25.47 -20.01 -15.76
CA LYS A 47 25.35 -19.30 -17.04
C LYS A 47 26.21 -19.94 -18.14
N GLY A 48 27.44 -20.36 -17.81
CA GLY A 48 28.32 -21.07 -18.72
C GLY A 48 27.78 -22.44 -19.14
N TYR A 49 27.30 -23.23 -18.18
CA TYR A 49 26.79 -24.57 -18.41
C TYR A 49 25.50 -24.59 -19.23
N ALA A 50 24.54 -23.70 -18.93
CA ALA A 50 23.31 -23.53 -19.71
C ALA A 50 23.57 -23.06 -21.15
N LYS A 51 24.64 -22.29 -21.38
CA LYS A 51 25.06 -21.90 -22.74
C LYS A 51 25.65 -23.06 -23.55
N GLU A 52 26.26 -24.03 -22.89
CA GLU A 52 26.87 -25.21 -23.52
C GLU A 52 25.85 -26.36 -23.73
N HIS A 53 24.96 -26.57 -22.76
CA HIS A 53 24.06 -27.74 -22.70
C HIS A 53 22.60 -27.44 -23.06
N GLY A 54 22.25 -26.16 -23.28
CA GLY A 54 20.89 -25.70 -23.49
C GLY A 54 20.27 -25.11 -22.21
N PRO A 55 19.37 -24.11 -22.33
CA PRO A 55 18.75 -23.45 -21.18
C PRO A 55 17.80 -24.36 -20.37
N GLU A 56 17.41 -25.52 -20.91
CA GLU A 56 16.54 -26.51 -20.28
C GLU A 56 17.11 -27.07 -18.95
N VAL A 57 18.45 -27.01 -18.78
CA VAL A 57 19.13 -27.37 -17.52
C VAL A 57 18.74 -26.46 -16.34
N LEU A 58 18.20 -25.27 -16.62
CA LEU A 58 17.74 -24.32 -15.60
C LEU A 58 16.33 -24.63 -15.08
N LEU A 59 15.59 -25.53 -15.75
CA LEU A 59 14.18 -25.81 -15.50
C LEU A 59 13.94 -26.87 -14.40
N GLY A 60 15.00 -27.29 -13.70
CA GLY A 60 14.93 -28.25 -12.62
C GLY A 60 14.20 -27.71 -11.38
N VAL A 61 13.24 -28.48 -10.88
CA VAL A 61 12.48 -28.20 -9.66
C VAL A 61 12.46 -29.45 -8.79
N ALA A 62 13.15 -29.39 -7.65
CA ALA A 62 13.23 -30.47 -6.69
C ALA A 62 12.39 -30.14 -5.44
N GLU A 63 11.49 -31.05 -5.06
CA GLU A 63 10.79 -31.00 -3.79
C GLU A 63 11.58 -31.76 -2.72
N SER A 64 11.72 -31.18 -1.53
CA SER A 64 12.24 -31.88 -0.36
C SER A 64 11.44 -31.58 0.89
N LEU A 65 11.26 -32.59 1.75
CA LEU A 65 10.68 -32.42 3.08
C LEU A 65 11.79 -32.00 4.04
N PHE A 66 11.68 -30.80 4.60
CA PHE A 66 12.60 -30.29 5.61
C PHE A 66 11.80 -29.77 6.81
N ASP A 67 12.01 -30.35 7.99
CA ASP A 67 11.29 -30.01 9.23
C ASP A 67 9.75 -30.07 9.06
N GLU A 68 9.28 -31.15 8.43
CA GLU A 68 7.87 -31.41 8.06
C GLU A 68 7.27 -30.43 7.01
N GLU A 69 7.96 -29.37 6.61
CA GLU A 69 7.59 -28.50 5.48
C GLU A 69 8.03 -29.08 4.12
N LEU A 70 7.15 -29.02 3.11
CA LEU A 70 7.52 -29.24 1.71
C LEU A 70 8.19 -27.99 1.14
N ARG A 71 9.46 -28.09 0.73
CA ARG A 71 10.23 -26.98 0.16
C ARG A 71 10.58 -27.23 -1.30
N VAL A 72 10.24 -26.26 -2.15
CA VAL A 72 10.48 -26.27 -3.60
C VAL A 72 11.83 -25.62 -3.92
N HIS A 73 12.84 -26.45 -4.15
CA HIS A 73 14.19 -26.06 -4.52
C HIS A 73 14.35 -26.01 -6.04
N SER A 74 14.59 -24.82 -6.56
CA SER A 74 14.89 -24.61 -7.98
C SER A 74 15.96 -23.54 -8.11
N VAL A 75 16.61 -23.48 -9.28
CA VAL A 75 17.52 -22.35 -9.58
C VAL A 75 16.77 -21.02 -9.44
N LEU A 76 15.46 -20.99 -9.74
CA LEU A 76 14.60 -19.81 -9.62
C LEU A 76 14.38 -19.37 -8.16
N SER A 77 14.01 -20.28 -7.26
CA SER A 77 13.77 -19.94 -5.85
C SER A 77 15.06 -19.52 -5.14
N ILE A 78 16.20 -20.16 -5.46
CA ILE A 78 17.51 -19.78 -4.91
C ILE A 78 18.01 -18.45 -5.50
N ALA A 79 17.87 -18.22 -6.81
CA ALA A 79 18.20 -16.92 -7.42
C ALA A 79 17.34 -15.78 -6.85
N SER A 80 16.07 -16.05 -6.55
CA SER A 80 15.15 -15.07 -5.94
C SER A 80 15.51 -14.74 -4.49
N LEU A 81 15.98 -15.74 -3.72
CA LEU A 81 16.49 -15.55 -2.36
C LEU A 81 17.73 -14.65 -2.32
N HIS A 82 18.60 -14.77 -3.32
CA HIS A 82 19.84 -14.00 -3.44
C HIS A 82 19.73 -12.73 -4.30
N ASP A 83 18.50 -12.27 -4.60
CA ASP A 83 18.22 -11.07 -5.41
C ASP A 83 18.92 -11.07 -6.79
N ASN A 84 19.16 -12.26 -7.37
CA ASN A 84 19.84 -12.40 -8.65
C ASN A 84 18.87 -12.26 -9.83
N VAL A 85 18.50 -11.01 -10.11
CA VAL A 85 17.63 -10.60 -11.22
C VAL A 85 18.12 -11.11 -12.58
N GLU A 86 19.44 -11.17 -12.83
CA GLU A 86 20.01 -11.68 -14.09
C GLU A 86 19.67 -13.17 -14.27
N THR A 87 19.94 -13.98 -13.26
CA THR A 87 19.66 -15.42 -13.30
C THR A 87 18.16 -15.71 -13.34
N VAL A 88 17.34 -15.01 -12.54
CA VAL A 88 15.87 -15.11 -12.63
C VAL A 88 15.38 -14.83 -14.03
N LYS A 89 15.85 -13.75 -14.66
CA LYS A 89 15.47 -13.40 -16.03
C LYS A 89 15.86 -14.50 -17.02
N LEU A 90 17.08 -15.03 -16.94
CA LEU A 90 17.54 -16.12 -17.82
C LEU A 90 16.68 -17.39 -17.68
N ILE A 91 16.25 -17.73 -16.47
CA ILE A 91 15.37 -18.89 -16.21
C ILE A 91 13.98 -18.66 -16.81
N LEU A 92 13.41 -17.46 -16.66
CA LEU A 92 12.10 -17.12 -17.20
C LEU A 92 12.11 -16.98 -18.74
N GLU A 93 13.21 -16.50 -19.33
CA GLU A 93 13.45 -16.50 -20.78
C GLU A 93 13.68 -17.93 -21.33
N ALA A 94 14.10 -18.88 -20.50
CA ALA A 94 14.18 -20.31 -20.85
C ALA A 94 12.81 -21.02 -20.91
N GLY A 95 11.72 -20.34 -20.58
CA GLY A 95 10.36 -20.92 -20.61
C GLY A 95 9.96 -21.65 -19.33
N PHE A 96 10.56 -21.32 -18.18
CA PHE A 96 10.17 -21.85 -16.88
C PHE A 96 8.72 -21.51 -16.52
N ASP A 97 7.88 -22.53 -16.30
CA ASP A 97 6.43 -22.40 -16.06
C ASP A 97 5.93 -23.17 -14.83
N ASN A 98 6.82 -23.74 -14.00
CA ASN A 98 6.43 -24.43 -12.76
C ASN A 98 5.83 -23.44 -11.76
N ARG A 99 4.51 -23.53 -11.59
CA ARG A 99 3.68 -22.59 -10.81
C ARG A 99 4.10 -22.49 -9.35
N GLU A 100 4.47 -23.60 -8.74
CA GLU A 100 4.79 -23.72 -7.32
C GLU A 100 6.13 -23.05 -7.01
N ALA A 101 7.13 -23.33 -7.85
CA ALA A 101 8.44 -22.68 -7.79
C ALA A 101 8.36 -21.17 -8.11
N MET A 102 7.51 -20.76 -9.06
CA MET A 102 7.26 -19.34 -9.35
C MET A 102 6.55 -18.64 -8.16
N TYR A 103 5.58 -19.29 -7.51
CA TYR A 103 4.92 -18.75 -6.33
C TYR A 103 5.89 -18.66 -5.13
N SER A 104 6.70 -19.69 -4.90
CA SER A 104 7.75 -19.69 -3.88
C SER A 104 8.77 -18.58 -4.11
N ALA A 105 9.24 -18.42 -5.36
CA ALA A 105 10.13 -17.32 -5.76
C ALA A 105 9.50 -15.94 -5.52
N ALA A 106 8.21 -15.76 -5.83
CA ALA A 106 7.48 -14.53 -5.56
C ALA A 106 7.35 -14.24 -4.07
N ASP A 107 6.99 -15.24 -3.28
CA ASP A 107 6.87 -15.13 -1.83
C ASP A 107 8.21 -14.78 -1.17
N ILE A 108 9.30 -15.45 -1.56
CA ILE A 108 10.68 -15.12 -1.16
C ILE A 108 11.01 -13.67 -1.51
N SER A 109 10.69 -13.21 -2.73
CA SER A 109 10.92 -11.81 -3.14
C SER A 109 10.10 -10.81 -2.32
N ILE A 110 8.94 -11.20 -1.80
CA ILE A 110 8.10 -10.35 -0.94
C ILE A 110 8.62 -10.28 0.50
N ARG A 111 9.11 -11.40 1.04
CA ARG A 111 9.63 -11.49 2.42
C ARG A 111 11.08 -11.03 2.59
N SER A 112 11.83 -10.80 1.51
CA SER A 112 13.22 -10.32 1.55
C SER A 112 13.32 -8.84 1.95
N ASP A 113 14.33 -8.46 2.76
CA ASP A 113 14.54 -7.09 3.26
C ASP A 113 14.96 -6.05 2.17
N GLY A 114 15.06 -6.45 0.91
CA GLY A 114 15.40 -5.59 -0.23
C GLY A 114 14.19 -5.09 -1.03
N ASP A 115 14.39 -4.09 -1.90
CA ASP A 115 13.39 -3.69 -2.91
C ASP A 115 13.34 -4.70 -4.07
N ASN A 116 13.04 -5.94 -3.73
CA ASN A 116 12.94 -7.05 -4.68
C ASN A 116 11.58 -7.03 -5.42
N SER A 117 11.09 -5.82 -5.72
CA SER A 117 9.92 -5.60 -6.57
C SER A 117 10.18 -5.96 -8.04
N THR A 118 11.46 -6.05 -8.44
CA THR A 118 11.86 -6.43 -9.81
C THR A 118 11.63 -7.91 -10.11
N ILE A 119 12.03 -8.83 -9.22
CA ILE A 119 11.80 -10.28 -9.43
C ILE A 119 10.30 -10.59 -9.42
N LEU A 120 9.55 -10.00 -8.48
CA LEU A 120 8.09 -10.14 -8.45
C LEU A 120 7.45 -9.68 -9.77
N ARG A 121 7.88 -8.55 -10.35
CA ARG A 121 7.39 -8.08 -11.65
C ARG A 121 7.74 -9.05 -12.78
N LEU A 122 8.98 -9.54 -12.86
CA LEU A 122 9.38 -10.54 -13.87
C LEU A 122 8.53 -11.81 -13.78
N LEU A 123 8.28 -12.33 -12.57
CA LEU A 123 7.43 -13.50 -12.36
C LEU A 123 5.99 -13.26 -12.82
N LEU A 124 5.41 -12.10 -12.50
CA LEU A 124 4.07 -11.69 -12.91
C LEU A 124 3.95 -11.40 -14.43
N GLU A 125 5.02 -10.92 -15.06
CA GLU A 125 5.12 -10.73 -16.51
C GLU A 125 5.24 -12.06 -17.27
N HIS A 126 5.88 -13.06 -16.66
CA HIS A 126 6.02 -14.42 -17.19
C HIS A 126 4.91 -15.40 -16.76
N GLY A 127 3.79 -14.91 -16.22
CA GLY A 127 2.56 -15.70 -16.06
C GLY A 127 2.34 -16.35 -14.70
N LEU A 128 3.05 -15.94 -13.65
CA LEU A 128 2.65 -16.23 -12.26
C LEU A 128 1.20 -15.78 -12.04
N ASP A 129 0.32 -16.66 -11.56
CA ASP A 129 -1.01 -16.27 -11.08
C ASP A 129 -0.90 -15.70 -9.66
N PRO A 130 -1.12 -14.39 -9.43
CA PRO A 130 -1.10 -13.81 -8.09
C PRO A 130 -2.29 -14.26 -7.23
N ASN A 131 -3.24 -15.01 -7.80
CA ASN A 131 -4.38 -15.61 -7.11
C ASN A 131 -4.19 -17.10 -6.81
N MET A 132 -3.01 -17.70 -7.01
CA MET A 132 -2.74 -19.06 -6.56
C MET A 132 -3.05 -19.21 -5.06
N ASP A 133 -3.68 -20.32 -4.66
CA ASP A 133 -3.91 -20.64 -3.24
C ASP A 133 -3.03 -21.84 -2.88
N PRO A 134 -1.86 -21.61 -2.27
CA PRO A 134 -0.88 -22.68 -2.08
C PRO A 134 -1.39 -23.80 -1.16
N ARG A 135 -2.47 -23.58 -0.40
CA ARG A 135 -3.10 -24.60 0.46
C ARG A 135 -4.02 -25.54 -0.32
N VAL A 136 -4.63 -25.08 -1.41
CA VAL A 136 -5.44 -25.92 -2.31
C VAL A 136 -4.53 -26.88 -3.09
N GLU A 137 -3.33 -26.43 -3.40
CA GLU A 137 -2.28 -27.21 -4.05
C GLU A 137 -1.41 -28.02 -3.04
N GLY A 138 -1.65 -27.89 -1.73
CA GLY A 138 -0.99 -28.69 -0.68
C GLY A 138 0.43 -28.27 -0.28
N LEU A 139 0.84 -27.04 -0.61
CA LEU A 139 2.24 -26.59 -0.60
C LEU A 139 2.71 -25.93 0.70
N VAL A 140 1.80 -25.37 1.51
CA VAL A 140 2.13 -24.68 2.76
C VAL A 140 1.05 -24.86 3.82
N GLU A 141 1.45 -24.90 5.09
CA GLU A 141 0.54 -24.70 6.23
C GLU A 141 0.27 -23.20 6.52
N ASP A 142 1.07 -22.30 5.96
CA ASP A 142 0.95 -20.85 6.13
C ASP A 142 -0.38 -20.33 5.55
N PHE A 143 -1.12 -19.56 6.36
CA PHE A 143 -2.45 -19.06 6.02
C PHE A 143 -2.35 -17.67 5.38
N SER A 144 -1.55 -17.55 4.32
CA SER A 144 -1.24 -16.29 3.66
C SER A 144 -1.35 -16.38 2.14
N ASN A 145 -1.52 -15.22 1.51
CA ASN A 145 -1.35 -15.04 0.07
C ASN A 145 -0.42 -13.85 -0.19
N LEU A 146 0.05 -13.68 -1.43
CA LEU A 146 1.05 -12.65 -1.77
C LEU A 146 0.65 -11.23 -1.34
N LEU A 147 -0.66 -10.88 -1.38
CA LEU A 147 -1.15 -9.58 -0.88
C LEU A 147 -1.09 -9.46 0.64
N MET A 148 -1.35 -10.55 1.38
CA MET A 148 -1.17 -10.60 2.83
C MET A 148 0.30 -10.49 3.21
N ASN A 149 1.21 -11.12 2.46
CA ASN A 149 2.65 -11.07 2.75
C ASN A 149 3.20 -9.66 2.45
N ALA A 150 2.78 -9.01 1.36
CA ALA A 150 3.10 -7.60 1.13
C ALA A 150 2.54 -6.68 2.23
N ALA A 151 1.35 -6.99 2.78
CA ALA A 151 0.76 -6.26 3.90
C ALA A 151 1.47 -6.51 5.26
N TYR A 152 2.02 -7.71 5.47
CA TYR A 152 2.80 -8.09 6.65
C TYR A 152 4.13 -7.34 6.73
N VAL A 153 4.90 -7.36 5.63
CA VAL A 153 6.21 -6.71 5.54
C VAL A 153 6.08 -5.18 5.36
N GLY A 154 4.99 -4.72 4.74
CA GLY A 154 4.74 -3.30 4.47
C GLY A 154 5.17 -2.83 3.08
N HIS A 155 5.44 -3.76 2.16
CA HIS A 155 5.92 -3.49 0.80
C HIS A 155 4.81 -3.01 -0.14
N ILE A 156 4.55 -1.70 -0.12
CA ILE A 156 3.50 -1.09 -0.93
C ILE A 156 3.70 -1.24 -2.44
N ASP A 157 4.94 -1.17 -2.95
CA ASP A 157 5.19 -1.27 -4.40
C ASP A 157 5.01 -2.69 -4.94
N GLN A 158 5.24 -3.71 -4.11
CA GLN A 158 4.89 -5.10 -4.41
C GLN A 158 3.38 -5.32 -4.34
N ALA A 159 2.69 -4.75 -3.34
CA ALA A 159 1.23 -4.75 -3.28
C ALA A 159 0.59 -4.04 -4.50
N ILE A 160 1.21 -2.97 -5.01
CA ILE A 160 0.81 -2.32 -6.27
C ILE A 160 1.02 -3.27 -7.46
N ALA A 161 2.20 -3.88 -7.59
CA ALA A 161 2.51 -4.80 -8.69
C ALA A 161 1.50 -5.97 -8.76
N LEU A 162 1.24 -6.63 -7.62
CA LEU A 162 0.24 -7.71 -7.53
C LEU A 162 -1.14 -7.25 -8.01
N LEU A 163 -1.63 -6.10 -7.54
CA LEU A 163 -2.95 -5.57 -7.90
C LEU A 163 -3.02 -5.07 -9.35
N ASP A 164 -1.91 -4.60 -9.91
CA ASP A 164 -1.81 -4.20 -11.32
C ASP A 164 -1.82 -5.42 -12.27
N HIS A 165 -1.29 -6.57 -11.81
CA HIS A 165 -1.34 -7.86 -12.51
C HIS A 165 -2.55 -8.74 -12.12
N GLY A 166 -3.60 -8.16 -11.53
CA GLY A 166 -4.89 -8.83 -11.35
C GLY A 166 -5.04 -9.69 -10.08
N ALA A 167 -4.22 -9.46 -9.05
CA ALA A 167 -4.46 -10.03 -7.73
C ALA A 167 -5.83 -9.58 -7.18
N ASN A 168 -6.65 -10.54 -6.74
CA ASN A 168 -7.95 -10.28 -6.16
C ASN A 168 -7.78 -9.78 -4.71
N VAL A 169 -7.94 -8.47 -4.52
CA VAL A 169 -7.87 -7.80 -3.21
C VAL A 169 -8.86 -8.34 -2.17
N ASN A 170 -9.90 -9.07 -2.59
CA ASN A 170 -10.89 -9.72 -1.74
C ASN A 170 -10.65 -11.24 -1.58
N LYS A 171 -9.54 -11.79 -2.08
CA LYS A 171 -9.24 -13.23 -1.90
C LYS A 171 -8.88 -13.52 -0.44
N THR A 172 -9.85 -14.09 0.26
CA THR A 172 -9.70 -14.59 1.63
C THR A 172 -8.97 -15.93 1.66
N VAL A 173 -8.29 -16.19 2.77
CA VAL A 173 -7.76 -17.51 3.15
C VAL A 173 -8.47 -18.01 4.41
N VAL A 174 -8.33 -19.30 4.71
CA VAL A 174 -8.88 -19.93 5.92
C VAL A 174 -7.71 -20.38 6.78
N ALA A 175 -7.60 -19.84 7.98
CA ALA A 175 -6.58 -20.24 8.94
C ALA A 175 -6.86 -21.64 9.52
N PRO A 176 -5.86 -22.35 10.09
CA PRO A 176 -6.05 -23.71 10.62
C PRO A 176 -7.11 -23.85 11.71
N ASN A 177 -7.44 -22.75 12.41
CA ASN A 177 -8.51 -22.68 13.40
C ASN A 177 -9.93 -22.50 12.80
N GLY A 178 -10.05 -22.38 11.48
CA GLY A 178 -11.30 -22.15 10.75
C GLY A 178 -11.63 -20.68 10.48
N ASP A 179 -10.83 -19.71 10.96
CA ASP A 179 -11.10 -18.29 10.73
C ASP A 179 -10.87 -17.88 9.26
N VAL A 180 -11.82 -17.14 8.70
CA VAL A 180 -11.69 -16.54 7.36
C VAL A 180 -10.96 -15.20 7.48
N VAL A 181 -9.74 -15.14 6.95
CA VAL A 181 -8.87 -13.96 6.99
C VAL A 181 -8.89 -13.27 5.62
N SER A 182 -9.09 -11.94 5.61
CA SER A 182 -9.03 -11.12 4.39
C SER A 182 -7.70 -10.34 4.31
N PRO A 183 -7.24 -9.95 3.11
CA PRO A 183 -6.07 -9.08 2.97
C PRO A 183 -6.28 -7.74 3.70
N LEU A 184 -7.52 -7.25 3.75
CA LEU A 184 -7.87 -6.00 4.43
C LEU A 184 -7.71 -6.11 5.95
N ALA A 185 -8.18 -7.20 6.58
CA ALA A 185 -7.93 -7.46 8.01
C ALA A 185 -6.44 -7.53 8.31
N PHE A 186 -5.65 -8.20 7.46
CA PHE A 186 -4.21 -8.36 7.66
C PHE A 186 -3.49 -7.01 7.76
N THR A 187 -3.83 -6.03 6.90
CA THR A 187 -3.22 -4.69 6.98
C THR A 187 -3.40 -4.03 8.35
N VAL A 188 -4.50 -4.30 9.04
CA VAL A 188 -4.85 -3.70 10.34
C VAL A 188 -4.03 -4.33 11.46
N CYS A 189 -3.88 -5.66 11.46
CA CYS A 189 -3.06 -6.40 12.41
C CYS A 189 -1.60 -5.91 12.43
N PHE A 190 -1.05 -5.58 11.26
CA PHE A 190 0.34 -5.12 11.09
C PHE A 190 0.49 -3.59 10.95
N GLY A 191 -0.60 -2.83 11.04
CA GLY A 191 -0.56 -1.36 11.01
C GLY A 191 -0.18 -0.75 9.64
N ALA A 192 -0.27 -1.52 8.56
CA ALA A 192 0.08 -1.14 7.20
C ALA A 192 -0.95 -0.17 6.58
N HIS A 193 -0.99 1.06 7.10
CA HIS A 193 -2.01 2.08 6.75
C HIS A 193 -2.09 2.39 5.25
N ASP A 194 -0.94 2.55 4.58
CA ASP A 194 -0.93 2.90 3.16
C ASP A 194 -1.34 1.73 2.26
N ILE A 195 -1.08 0.49 2.66
CA ILE A 195 -1.59 -0.72 1.98
C ILE A 195 -3.08 -0.90 2.25
N CYS A 196 -3.56 -0.65 3.48
CA CYS A 196 -4.99 -0.61 3.79
C CYS A 196 -5.74 0.39 2.89
N ARG A 197 -5.18 1.61 2.73
CA ARG A 197 -5.68 2.63 1.80
C ARG A 197 -5.67 2.12 0.35
N LEU A 198 -4.59 1.51 -0.08
CA LEU A 198 -4.45 0.95 -1.43
C LEU A 198 -5.55 -0.08 -1.70
N PHE A 199 -5.71 -1.07 -0.82
CA PHE A 199 -6.70 -2.14 -0.95
C PHE A 199 -8.12 -1.58 -1.05
N LEU A 200 -8.50 -0.67 -0.14
CA LEU A 200 -9.81 0.00 -0.18
C LEU A 200 -10.02 0.84 -1.45
N THR A 201 -8.96 1.48 -1.96
CA THR A 201 -9.02 2.24 -3.23
C THR A 201 -9.12 1.33 -4.46
N ARG A 202 -8.63 0.08 -4.35
CA ARG A 202 -8.64 -0.96 -5.39
C ARG A 202 -9.87 -1.88 -5.29
N GLY A 203 -10.84 -1.57 -4.43
CA GLY A 203 -12.12 -2.29 -4.35
C GLY A 203 -12.19 -3.40 -3.30
N ALA A 204 -11.36 -3.35 -2.25
CA ALA A 204 -11.56 -4.18 -1.07
C ALA A 204 -12.89 -3.84 -0.38
N ILE A 205 -13.71 -4.86 -0.10
CA ILE A 205 -15.03 -4.75 0.50
C ILE A 205 -14.93 -5.21 1.96
N PRO A 206 -15.11 -4.31 2.95
CA PRO A 206 -15.14 -4.69 4.36
C PRO A 206 -16.21 -5.72 4.68
N THR A 207 -15.79 -6.84 5.26
CA THR A 207 -16.66 -7.87 5.86
C THR A 207 -16.94 -7.58 7.34
N THR A 208 -17.87 -8.32 7.94
CA THR A 208 -18.12 -8.30 9.38
C THR A 208 -16.87 -8.65 10.20
N ASN A 209 -16.02 -9.58 9.72
CA ASN A 209 -14.77 -9.91 10.41
C ASN A 209 -13.76 -8.76 10.35
N ASP A 210 -13.67 -8.05 9.22
CA ASP A 210 -12.80 -6.88 9.09
C ASP A 210 -13.23 -5.75 10.02
N VAL A 211 -14.54 -5.50 10.15
CA VAL A 211 -15.10 -4.56 11.12
C VAL A 211 -14.69 -4.95 12.55
N ASP A 212 -14.81 -6.23 12.88
CA ASP A 212 -14.49 -6.76 14.21
C ASP A 212 -13.02 -6.58 14.56
N ASN A 213 -12.11 -6.92 13.65
CA ASN A 213 -10.67 -6.73 13.78
C ASN A 213 -10.32 -5.23 13.91
N VAL A 214 -10.85 -4.38 13.03
CA VAL A 214 -10.63 -2.93 13.05
C VAL A 214 -11.06 -2.29 14.37
N PHE A 215 -12.23 -2.65 14.90
CA PHE A 215 -12.66 -2.13 16.21
C PHE A 215 -11.78 -2.65 17.35
N ARG A 216 -11.44 -3.95 17.37
CA ARG A 216 -10.60 -4.55 18.40
C ARG A 216 -9.23 -3.87 18.46
N ASP A 217 -8.53 -3.84 17.33
CA ASP A 217 -7.11 -3.49 17.28
C ASP A 217 -6.91 -1.97 17.39
N CYS A 218 -7.77 -1.18 16.76
CA CYS A 218 -7.71 0.28 16.90
C CYS A 218 -8.07 0.74 18.33
N LEU A 219 -8.99 0.07 19.02
CA LEU A 219 -9.31 0.40 20.42
C LEU A 219 -8.21 -0.06 21.39
N LEU A 220 -7.56 -1.21 21.16
CA LEU A 220 -6.37 -1.65 21.91
C LEU A 220 -5.23 -0.62 21.77
N ALA A 221 -4.91 -0.25 20.54
CA ALA A 221 -3.92 0.78 20.21
C ALA A 221 -4.22 2.14 20.87
N CYS A 222 -5.48 2.57 20.87
CA CYS A 222 -5.88 3.82 21.51
C CYS A 222 -5.72 3.82 23.05
N ARG A 223 -5.70 2.65 23.69
CA ARG A 223 -5.40 2.48 25.13
C ARG A 223 -3.90 2.29 25.43
N GLY A 224 -3.05 2.16 24.41
CA GLY A 224 -1.63 1.79 24.57
C GLY A 224 -1.41 0.30 24.86
N GLU A 225 -2.39 -0.55 24.55
CA GLU A 225 -2.37 -2.00 24.79
C GLU A 225 -1.93 -2.79 23.53
N SER A 226 -1.74 -2.14 22.38
CA SER A 226 -1.24 -2.80 21.17
C SER A 226 0.30 -2.74 21.11
N PRO A 227 1.00 -3.87 20.85
CA PRO A 227 2.45 -3.88 20.69
C PRO A 227 2.92 -3.37 19.31
N ILE A 228 2.03 -3.35 18.31
CA ILE A 228 2.35 -3.02 16.90
C ILE A 228 1.74 -1.66 16.50
N LEU A 229 0.46 -1.47 16.79
CA LEU A 229 -0.31 -0.36 16.25
C LEU A 229 -0.29 0.83 17.21
N SER A 230 0.36 1.94 16.81
CA SER A 230 0.31 3.18 17.57
C SER A 230 -1.08 3.84 17.50
N ARG A 231 -1.43 4.62 18.53
CA ARG A 231 -2.71 5.37 18.61
C ARG A 231 -2.98 6.23 17.38
N ASP A 232 -1.98 6.93 16.85
CA ASP A 232 -2.17 7.82 15.70
C ASP A 232 -2.35 7.04 14.39
N VAL A 233 -1.67 5.91 14.22
CA VAL A 233 -1.88 5.01 13.08
C VAL A 233 -3.25 4.35 13.18
N ALA A 234 -3.66 3.86 14.36
CA ALA A 234 -5.00 3.33 14.60
C ALA A 234 -6.11 4.31 14.21
N ILE A 235 -6.04 5.57 14.66
CA ILE A 235 -7.04 6.58 14.34
C ILE A 235 -7.07 6.84 12.82
N LYS A 236 -5.90 6.90 12.15
CA LYS A 236 -5.83 7.03 10.69
C LYS A 236 -6.46 5.83 9.98
N MET A 237 -6.07 4.60 10.32
CA MET A 237 -6.60 3.37 9.71
C MET A 237 -8.11 3.26 9.90
N PHE A 238 -8.61 3.48 11.11
CA PHE A 238 -10.05 3.48 11.41
C PHE A 238 -10.81 4.53 10.56
N THR A 239 -10.22 5.71 10.38
CA THR A 239 -10.78 6.78 9.54
C THR A 239 -10.82 6.37 8.07
N THR A 240 -9.72 5.81 7.53
CA THR A 240 -9.60 5.31 6.16
C THR A 240 -10.60 4.19 5.88
N PHE A 241 -10.71 3.23 6.79
CA PHE A 241 -11.61 2.08 6.69
C PHE A 241 -13.08 2.50 6.57
N LEU A 242 -13.55 3.41 7.42
CA LEU A 242 -14.93 3.92 7.31
C LEU A 242 -15.14 4.85 6.11
N HIS A 243 -14.15 5.68 5.74
CA HIS A 243 -14.29 6.66 4.65
C HIS A 243 -14.27 6.03 3.26
N LEU A 244 -13.32 5.14 3.01
CA LEU A 244 -13.13 4.49 1.72
C LEU A 244 -13.93 3.19 1.61
N GLY A 245 -13.81 2.31 2.62
CA GLY A 245 -14.43 0.98 2.60
C GLY A 245 -15.94 0.98 2.80
N LYS A 246 -16.48 1.97 3.51
CA LYS A 246 -17.92 2.15 3.74
C LYS A 246 -18.65 0.85 4.15
N PRO A 247 -18.17 0.16 5.21
CA PRO A 247 -18.80 -1.05 5.73
C PRO A 247 -20.28 -0.85 6.06
N ASP A 248 -21.07 -1.92 6.03
CA ASP A 248 -22.48 -1.88 6.37
C ASP A 248 -22.74 -1.13 7.69
N SER A 249 -23.69 -0.19 7.66
CA SER A 249 -23.89 0.73 8.79
C SER A 249 -24.49 0.06 10.02
N ASP A 250 -25.24 -1.03 9.85
CA ASP A 250 -25.81 -1.78 10.97
C ASP A 250 -24.77 -2.70 11.60
N VAL A 251 -23.90 -3.33 10.79
CA VAL A 251 -22.71 -4.04 11.31
C VAL A 251 -21.82 -3.10 12.14
N ILE A 252 -21.56 -1.87 11.66
CA ILE A 252 -20.83 -0.86 12.43
C ILE A 252 -21.58 -0.44 13.70
N ARG A 253 -22.91 -0.33 13.65
CA ARG A 253 -23.76 0.07 14.78
C ARG A 253 -23.73 -0.96 15.90
N ASP A 254 -23.90 -2.23 15.54
CA ASP A 254 -23.93 -3.35 16.46
C ASP A 254 -22.57 -3.55 17.11
N LYS A 255 -21.48 -3.56 16.31
CA LYS A 255 -20.13 -3.67 16.86
C LYS A 255 -19.75 -2.48 17.73
N PHE A 256 -20.12 -1.25 17.33
CA PHE A 256 -19.89 -0.07 18.16
C PHE A 256 -20.63 -0.16 19.50
N ASN A 257 -21.84 -0.75 19.51
CA ASN A 257 -22.65 -0.89 20.71
C ASN A 257 -22.17 -1.99 21.65
N SER A 258 -21.56 -3.07 21.15
CA SER A 258 -21.06 -4.17 21.98
C SER A 258 -19.92 -3.74 22.93
N TYR A 259 -19.16 -2.69 22.60
CA TYR A 259 -18.18 -2.11 23.52
C TYR A 259 -18.86 -1.19 24.54
N HIS A 260 -18.65 -1.45 25.84
CA HIS A 260 -19.13 -0.55 26.90
C HIS A 260 -18.63 0.90 26.70
N PRO A 261 -19.45 1.95 26.88
CA PRO A 261 -19.07 3.34 26.58
C PRO A 261 -17.75 3.81 27.20
N SER A 262 -17.40 3.36 28.41
CA SER A 262 -16.12 3.71 29.07
C SER A 262 -14.87 3.10 28.43
N ARG A 263 -15.02 2.09 27.55
CA ARG A 263 -13.91 1.45 26.81
C ARG A 263 -13.70 2.01 25.40
N ARG A 264 -14.55 2.96 24.98
CA ARG A 264 -14.49 3.56 23.63
C ARG A 264 -13.55 4.77 23.64
N ASP A 265 -12.61 4.81 22.71
CA ASP A 265 -11.79 6.01 22.50
C ASP A 265 -12.68 7.20 22.05
N PRO A 266 -12.53 8.42 22.60
CA PRO A 266 -13.35 9.56 22.21
C PRO A 266 -13.29 9.94 20.73
N THR A 267 -12.14 9.74 20.07
CA THR A 267 -11.93 10.06 18.65
C THR A 267 -12.64 9.03 17.77
N ILE A 268 -12.39 7.74 18.02
CA ILE A 268 -13.07 6.64 17.34
C ILE A 268 -14.59 6.76 17.54
N ALA A 269 -15.04 6.98 18.78
CA ALA A 269 -16.46 7.16 19.08
C ALA A 269 -17.09 8.37 18.37
N ASN A 270 -16.34 9.45 18.12
CA ASN A 270 -16.82 10.57 17.33
C ASN A 270 -16.91 10.23 15.84
N ILE A 271 -15.85 9.61 15.28
CA ILE A 271 -15.82 9.16 13.88
C ILE A 271 -16.99 8.21 13.59
N THR A 272 -17.18 7.18 14.42
CA THR A 272 -18.28 6.21 14.27
C THR A 272 -19.66 6.87 14.38
N LYS A 273 -19.87 7.78 15.33
CA LYS A 273 -21.16 8.50 15.45
C LYS A 273 -21.46 9.34 14.21
N HIS A 274 -20.47 10.00 13.63
CA HIS A 274 -20.63 10.77 12.40
C HIS A 274 -20.91 9.85 11.19
N TYR A 275 -20.18 8.74 11.06
CA TYR A 275 -20.40 7.71 10.04
C TYR A 275 -21.86 7.20 10.06
N LEU A 276 -22.32 6.75 11.24
CA LEU A 276 -23.69 6.25 11.44
C LEU A 276 -24.80 7.30 11.25
N GLN A 277 -24.44 8.59 11.21
CA GLN A 277 -25.35 9.71 10.90
C GLN A 277 -25.30 10.14 9.42
N GLY A 278 -24.51 9.46 8.58
CA GLY A 278 -24.25 9.88 7.19
C GLY A 278 -23.53 11.24 7.09
N ARG A 279 -22.82 11.66 8.15
CA ARG A 279 -22.15 12.96 8.24
C ARG A 279 -20.64 12.81 8.00
N PRO A 280 -20.01 13.72 7.25
CA PRO A 280 -18.55 13.77 7.16
C PRO A 280 -17.88 13.89 8.55
N PHE A 281 -16.84 13.08 8.75
CA PHE A 281 -15.97 13.06 9.93
C PHE A 281 -14.51 13.40 9.60
N CYS A 282 -14.13 13.33 8.33
CA CYS A 282 -12.77 13.56 7.86
C CYS A 282 -12.75 14.38 6.56
N CYS A 283 -11.56 14.85 6.17
CA CYS A 283 -11.34 15.43 4.85
C CYS A 283 -11.54 14.38 3.76
N PHE A 284 -12.39 14.65 2.78
CA PHE A 284 -12.71 13.70 1.71
C PHE A 284 -11.47 13.22 0.90
N VAL A 285 -10.41 14.03 0.83
CA VAL A 285 -9.24 13.79 -0.04
C VAL A 285 -8.04 13.19 0.69
N CYS A 286 -7.87 13.47 1.98
CA CYS A 286 -6.69 13.05 2.73
C CYS A 286 -7.00 12.57 4.16
N GLU A 287 -8.28 12.40 4.48
CA GLU A 287 -8.80 11.87 5.76
C GLU A 287 -8.35 12.57 7.05
N ALA A 288 -7.69 13.73 6.95
CA ALA A 288 -7.42 14.58 8.09
C ALA A 288 -8.74 14.93 8.81
N LEU A 289 -8.79 14.69 10.13
CA LEU A 289 -9.97 14.91 10.98
C LEU A 289 -10.25 16.41 11.25
N THR A 290 -9.23 17.26 11.12
CA THR A 290 -9.30 18.70 11.37
C THR A 290 -8.72 19.50 10.18
N ALA A 291 -8.86 20.82 10.20
CA ALA A 291 -8.25 21.69 9.19
C ALA A 291 -6.90 22.22 9.68
N LYS A 292 -5.94 22.44 8.77
CA LYS A 292 -4.56 22.89 9.13
C LYS A 292 -4.51 24.20 9.94
N GLU A 293 -5.55 25.03 9.84
CA GLU A 293 -5.65 26.35 10.49
C GLU A 293 -6.73 26.39 11.60
N ARG A 294 -7.51 25.31 11.79
CA ARG A 294 -8.75 25.29 12.63
C ARG A 294 -9.16 23.88 13.04
N ASP A 295 -9.71 23.73 14.23
CA ASP A 295 -10.21 22.44 14.75
C ASP A 295 -11.37 21.85 13.94
N LYS A 296 -12.07 22.66 13.14
CA LYS A 296 -13.25 22.25 12.36
C LYS A 296 -12.98 22.22 10.86
N LEU A 297 -13.38 21.12 10.22
CA LEU A 297 -13.34 20.94 8.77
C LEU A 297 -14.20 21.96 8.03
N LEU A 298 -13.81 22.25 6.78
CA LEU A 298 -14.54 23.09 5.85
C LEU A 298 -15.64 22.26 5.17
N MET A 299 -16.86 22.37 5.69
CA MET A 299 -18.04 21.71 5.12
C MET A 299 -18.43 22.33 3.77
N CYS A 300 -18.79 21.50 2.80
CA CYS A 300 -19.50 21.92 1.60
C CYS A 300 -20.96 22.32 1.96
N PRO A 301 -21.65 23.24 1.26
CA PRO A 301 -23.04 23.60 1.58
C PRO A 301 -24.03 22.45 1.50
N CYS A 302 -23.76 21.44 0.66
CA CYS A 302 -24.55 20.19 0.61
C CYS A 302 -24.43 19.36 1.90
N ARG A 303 -23.48 19.68 2.79
CA ARG A 303 -23.11 18.97 4.02
C ARG A 303 -22.65 17.52 3.87
N ASN A 304 -22.68 16.96 2.66
CA ASN A 304 -22.30 15.57 2.35
C ASN A 304 -20.77 15.35 2.23
N VAL A 305 -19.96 16.42 2.14
CA VAL A 305 -18.49 16.32 2.10
C VAL A 305 -17.82 17.44 2.90
N ALA A 306 -16.63 17.16 3.41
CA ALA A 306 -15.81 18.08 4.20
C ALA A 306 -14.35 18.08 3.75
N TYR A 307 -13.62 19.16 4.02
CA TYR A 307 -12.23 19.35 3.59
C TYR A 307 -11.36 19.99 4.68
N CYS A 308 -10.12 19.55 4.82
CA CYS A 308 -9.15 20.17 5.75
C CYS A 308 -8.54 21.47 5.20
N SER A 309 -8.63 21.71 3.89
CA SER A 309 -8.04 22.87 3.22
C SER A 309 -8.74 23.20 1.90
N ARG A 310 -8.52 24.42 1.38
CA ARG A 310 -8.97 24.83 0.04
C ARG A 310 -8.31 24.01 -1.06
N GLU A 311 -7.08 23.55 -0.85
CA GLU A 311 -6.34 22.71 -1.80
C GLU A 311 -7.02 21.34 -1.97
N CYS A 312 -7.35 20.67 -0.86
CA CYS A 312 -8.12 19.41 -0.88
C CYS A 312 -9.51 19.63 -1.49
N GLN A 313 -10.17 20.75 -1.16
CA GLN A 313 -11.44 21.11 -1.80
C GLN A 313 -11.29 21.19 -3.32
N LEU A 314 -10.32 21.95 -3.85
CA LEU A 314 -10.09 22.11 -5.29
C LEU A 314 -9.72 20.79 -6.00
N LYS A 315 -8.94 19.91 -5.36
CA LYS A 315 -8.61 18.57 -5.88
C LYS A 315 -9.87 17.74 -6.13
N HIS A 316 -10.79 17.68 -5.17
CA HIS A 316 -12.06 16.95 -5.32
C HIS A 316 -13.11 17.70 -6.16
N TRP A 317 -13.11 19.04 -6.13
CA TRP A 317 -14.20 19.88 -6.65
C TRP A 317 -14.57 19.56 -8.11
N LYS A 318 -13.57 19.22 -8.94
CA LYS A 318 -13.78 18.82 -10.34
C LYS A 318 -14.82 17.70 -10.50
N LYS A 319 -14.81 16.71 -9.60
CA LYS A 319 -15.78 15.60 -9.53
C LYS A 319 -17.03 15.99 -8.72
N HIS A 320 -16.84 16.56 -7.52
CA HIS A 320 -17.95 16.82 -6.61
C HIS A 320 -19.00 17.80 -7.14
N LYS A 321 -18.60 18.82 -7.93
CA LYS A 321 -19.50 19.88 -8.40
C LYS A 321 -20.75 19.37 -9.13
N VAL A 322 -20.64 18.22 -9.79
CA VAL A 322 -21.73 17.59 -10.59
C VAL A 322 -22.73 16.87 -9.67
N LEU A 323 -22.29 16.44 -8.49
CA LEU A 323 -23.07 15.69 -7.50
C LEU A 323 -23.50 16.57 -6.30
N CYS A 324 -23.20 17.87 -6.34
CA CYS A 324 -23.39 18.76 -5.19
C CYS A 324 -24.83 19.29 -5.13
N THR A 325 -25.58 18.84 -4.15
CA THR A 325 -26.98 19.25 -3.87
C THR A 325 -27.11 20.53 -3.02
N GLY A 326 -26.00 21.23 -2.78
CA GLY A 326 -25.99 22.47 -1.99
C GLY A 326 -26.25 23.71 -2.86
N PRO A 327 -26.67 24.84 -2.26
CA PRO A 327 -26.78 26.10 -2.99
C PRO A 327 -25.40 26.55 -3.49
N LEU A 328 -25.26 26.61 -4.82
CA LEU A 328 -24.08 27.11 -5.53
C LEU A 328 -24.43 28.42 -6.24
N ASN A 329 -23.44 29.31 -6.40
CA ASN A 329 -23.59 30.48 -7.27
C ASN A 329 -23.48 30.08 -8.76
N GLU A 330 -23.69 31.04 -9.66
CA GLU A 330 -23.61 30.85 -11.13
C GLU A 330 -22.24 30.31 -11.62
N LYS A 331 -21.19 30.44 -10.81
CA LYS A 331 -19.84 29.92 -11.09
C LYS A 331 -19.60 28.54 -10.48
N GLY A 332 -20.66 27.93 -9.92
CA GLY A 332 -20.61 26.69 -9.16
C GLY A 332 -19.96 26.82 -7.78
N GLU A 333 -19.65 28.03 -7.30
CA GLU A 333 -18.96 28.20 -6.01
C GLU A 333 -19.94 28.15 -4.83
N SER A 334 -19.48 27.57 -3.73
CA SER A 334 -20.20 27.60 -2.45
C SER A 334 -20.11 28.95 -1.74
N GLU A 335 -21.11 29.30 -0.93
CA GLU A 335 -21.10 30.53 -0.11
C GLU A 335 -19.85 30.65 0.78
N ALA A 336 -19.32 29.52 1.27
CA ALA A 336 -18.08 29.44 2.03
C ALA A 336 -16.83 29.82 1.20
N MET A 337 -16.76 29.46 -0.09
CA MET A 337 -15.68 29.87 -0.99
C MET A 337 -15.71 31.40 -1.21
N VAL A 338 -16.90 31.95 -1.47
CA VAL A 338 -17.12 33.39 -1.68
C VAL A 338 -16.70 34.19 -0.44
N LYS A 339 -17.11 33.76 0.76
CA LYS A 339 -16.77 34.40 2.05
C LYS A 339 -15.27 34.35 2.41
N LYS A 340 -14.48 33.35 1.96
CA LYS A 340 -13.01 33.38 2.17
C LYS A 340 -12.32 34.30 1.15
N ARG A 341 -12.80 34.34 -0.11
CA ARG A 341 -12.26 35.22 -1.17
C ARG A 341 -12.47 36.72 -0.88
N SER A 342 -13.64 37.10 -0.35
CA SER A 342 -13.92 38.49 0.02
C SER A 342 -13.11 38.98 1.22
N LYS A 343 -12.77 38.10 2.18
CA LYS A 343 -11.87 38.42 3.29
C LYS A 343 -10.41 38.64 2.86
N THR A 344 -9.95 37.93 1.83
CA THR A 344 -8.62 38.16 1.24
C THR A 344 -8.59 39.33 0.24
N GLY A 345 -9.75 39.80 -0.23
CA GLY A 345 -9.87 40.87 -1.24
C GLY A 345 -10.01 42.30 -0.68
N LYS A 346 -10.43 42.47 0.57
CA LYS A 346 -10.56 43.80 1.21
C LYS A 346 -9.22 44.36 1.74
N GLY A 347 -8.19 44.30 0.89
CA GLY A 347 -6.82 44.72 1.19
C GLY A 347 -6.16 45.58 0.10
N ALA A 348 -6.90 46.00 -0.93
CA ALA A 348 -6.43 46.95 -1.94
C ALA A 348 -7.61 47.64 -2.64
N ALA A 349 -7.87 48.91 -2.29
CA ALA A 349 -8.47 49.97 -3.11
C ALA A 349 -9.13 51.04 -2.22
N ALA A 350 -8.45 52.17 -2.07
CA ALA A 350 -9.08 53.46 -1.77
C ALA A 350 -8.26 54.54 -2.49
N GLY A 351 -8.64 54.82 -3.74
CA GLY A 351 -8.39 56.14 -4.34
C GLY A 351 -9.59 57.04 -4.04
N GLY A 352 -9.48 58.37 -4.13
CA GLY A 352 -8.32 59.19 -4.46
C GLY A 352 -8.74 60.66 -4.48
N ALA A 353 -7.82 61.57 -4.80
CA ALA A 353 -8.15 62.95 -5.16
C ALA A 353 -7.11 63.51 -6.15
N ASP A 354 -7.64 64.26 -7.11
CA ASP A 354 -7.00 65.09 -8.15
C ASP A 354 -6.13 66.20 -7.49
N VAL A 355 -5.21 66.97 -8.09
CA VAL A 355 -5.16 67.68 -9.40
C VAL A 355 -3.69 68.07 -9.72
N GLY A 356 -3.33 68.30 -10.99
CA GLY A 356 -2.45 69.44 -11.35
C GLY A 356 -1.09 69.15 -12.01
N VAL A 357 -0.81 69.87 -13.10
CA VAL A 357 0.41 69.79 -13.93
C VAL A 357 1.27 71.05 -13.73
N ALA A 358 2.59 70.92 -13.51
CA ALA A 358 3.64 71.86 -14.00
C ALA A 358 5.09 71.46 -13.61
N ASP A 359 5.86 71.04 -14.62
CA ASP A 359 7.23 71.45 -15.03
C ASP A 359 8.49 71.49 -14.11
N MET A 360 9.63 71.22 -14.79
CA MET A 360 11.07 71.51 -14.56
C MET A 360 11.72 71.51 -13.15
N GLY A 361 12.83 70.76 -12.99
CA GLY A 361 13.85 71.00 -11.96
C GLY A 361 14.93 69.90 -11.83
N VAL A 362 16.16 70.17 -12.30
CA VAL A 362 17.34 69.28 -12.15
C VAL A 362 18.22 69.77 -10.98
N ALA A 363 18.72 68.86 -10.13
CA ALA A 363 20.04 68.98 -9.46
C ALA A 363 20.46 67.70 -8.70
N GLU A 364 21.78 67.46 -8.66
CA GLU A 364 22.46 66.38 -7.91
C GLU A 364 22.71 66.75 -6.43
N GLY A 365 23.15 65.81 -5.58
CA GLY A 365 23.56 66.17 -4.20
C GLY A 365 23.99 65.02 -3.27
N ALA A 366 25.29 64.72 -3.29
CA ALA A 366 26.06 63.78 -2.46
C ALA A 366 25.67 63.50 -0.98
N ALA A 367 25.95 62.25 -0.60
CA ALA A 367 26.40 61.69 0.69
C ALA A 367 26.75 62.63 1.88
N ALA A 368 26.45 62.20 3.12
CA ALA A 368 27.47 61.73 4.09
C ALA A 368 26.93 61.41 5.51
N THR A 369 27.51 60.34 6.09
CA THR A 369 27.79 60.02 7.52
C THR A 369 27.23 60.90 8.67
N GLY A 370 26.69 60.25 9.72
CA GLY A 370 26.49 60.89 11.05
C GLY A 370 26.14 59.92 12.19
N LYS A 371 27.11 59.60 13.08
CA LYS A 371 26.94 58.71 14.25
C LYS A 371 26.78 59.51 15.57
N LYS A 372 26.07 58.91 16.54
CA LYS A 372 25.90 59.32 17.97
C LYS A 372 24.95 60.52 18.21
N GLY A 373 24.14 60.59 19.27
CA GLY A 373 23.74 59.55 20.25
C GLY A 373 23.45 60.05 21.69
N LYS A 374 22.83 59.17 22.49
CA LYS A 374 22.80 59.08 23.97
C LYS A 374 21.86 59.96 24.85
N LYS A 375 21.19 59.22 25.75
CA LYS A 375 20.68 59.55 27.13
C LYS A 375 19.45 60.49 27.21
N GLY A 376 18.42 60.24 28.02
CA GLY A 376 18.05 59.08 28.85
C GLY A 376 18.10 59.30 30.38
N LYS A 377 17.09 58.81 31.12
CA LYS A 377 17.04 58.51 32.57
C LYS A 377 15.79 57.60 32.78
N LYS A 378 15.89 56.36 33.31
CA LYS A 378 16.22 55.89 34.68
C LYS A 378 15.12 56.16 35.73
N GLY A 379 14.47 55.07 36.16
CA GLY A 379 13.80 54.92 37.46
C GLY A 379 13.90 53.46 37.92
N LYS A 380 14.69 53.18 38.98
CA LYS A 380 14.67 51.93 39.77
C LYS A 380 13.61 52.11 40.88
N ASN A 381 12.93 51.11 41.47
CA ASN A 381 13.37 49.99 42.32
C ASN A 381 12.06 49.21 42.75
N SER A 382 12.00 48.10 43.52
CA SER A 382 12.98 47.12 44.04
C SER A 382 12.27 45.87 44.64
N ARG A 383 12.80 44.67 44.33
CA ARG A 383 13.03 43.50 45.22
C ARG A 383 12.07 43.16 46.39
N GLY A 384 11.66 41.88 46.43
CA GLY A 384 11.33 41.12 47.66
C GLY A 384 10.86 39.69 47.34
N LYS A 385 11.76 38.68 47.19
CA LYS A 385 12.33 37.74 48.20
C LYS A 385 11.39 36.58 48.64
N LYS A 386 11.78 35.36 48.22
CA LYS A 386 11.71 34.06 48.93
C LYS A 386 10.51 33.76 49.85
N LYS A 387 9.79 32.67 49.55
CA LYS A 387 10.24 31.35 50.01
C LYS A 387 9.98 30.28 48.94
#